data_AF-A0A8B6C6L4-F1
#
_entry.id   AF-A0A8B6C6L4-F1
#
_cell.length_a   1.000
_cell.length_b   1.000
_cell.length_c   1.000
_cell.angle_alpha   90.00
_cell.angle_beta   90.00
_cell.angle_gamma   90.00
#
_symmetry.space_group_name_H-M   'P 1'
#
loop_
_entity.id
_entity.type
_entity.pdbx_description
1 polymer ?
#
loop_
_entity_poly.entity_id
_entity_poly.type
_entity_poly.pdbx_seq_one_letter_code
_entity_poly.pdbx_strand_id
1 'polypeptide(L)'
;MNLSGLESYDRRFVNFNGAISNEQLEWLRKELMMATEQNENVIIIGHNPVYLPATTGGSSLSWNYNEIFDILSKNSVVCYISGHDHDCGYSVDQRGIHHITMPGVIENPESYAVGMLLEDSLVIKGRGDIFDVNCPLRFKLKC
;
A
#
# COMPACT_ATOMS: atom_id res chain seq x y z
N MET A 1 -2.47 -0.85 -23.27
CA MET A 1 -2.98 0.49 -22.86
C MET A 1 -2.08 1.55 -23.50
N ASN A 2 -2.63 2.66 -24.00
CA ASN A 2 -1.84 3.66 -24.70
C ASN A 2 -1.14 4.61 -23.70
N LEU A 3 0.17 4.48 -23.55
CA LEU A 3 1.03 5.35 -22.74
C LEU A 3 1.81 6.36 -23.60
N SER A 4 1.48 6.48 -24.90
CA SER A 4 2.20 7.36 -25.83
C SER A 4 2.14 8.80 -25.36
N GLY A 5 3.30 9.45 -25.24
CA GLY A 5 3.41 10.86 -24.81
C GLY A 5 3.49 11.07 -23.30
N LEU A 6 3.45 10.02 -22.48
CA LEU A 6 3.67 10.09 -21.03
C LEU A 6 5.05 9.54 -20.66
N GLU A 7 5.88 10.38 -20.03
CA GLU A 7 7.22 10.01 -19.60
C GLU A 7 7.29 9.85 -18.08
N SER A 8 8.19 8.98 -17.61
CA SER A 8 8.48 8.81 -16.18
C SER A 8 7.19 8.61 -15.34
N TYR A 9 7.03 9.40 -14.28
CA TYR A 9 5.91 9.33 -13.35
C TYR A 9 4.56 9.76 -13.94
N ASP A 10 4.53 10.47 -15.07
CA ASP A 10 3.27 10.93 -15.65
C ASP A 10 2.49 9.80 -16.31
N ARG A 11 3.11 8.63 -16.49
CA ARG A 11 2.44 7.39 -16.93
C ARG A 11 1.31 6.94 -16.02
N ARG A 12 1.22 7.48 -14.80
CA ARG A 12 0.10 7.26 -13.88
C ARG A 12 -1.16 8.06 -14.25
N PHE A 13 -1.08 9.12 -15.06
CA PHE A 13 -2.23 9.95 -15.44
C PHE A 13 -3.00 9.34 -16.62
N VAL A 14 -3.63 8.21 -16.34
CA VAL A 14 -4.36 7.37 -17.29
C VAL A 14 -5.75 7.05 -16.75
N ASN A 15 -6.68 6.75 -17.65
CA ASN A 15 -8.11 6.60 -17.35
C ASN A 15 -8.46 5.41 -16.44
N PHE A 16 -7.54 4.46 -16.25
CA PHE A 16 -7.72 3.32 -15.38
C PHE A 16 -7.21 3.57 -13.95
N ASN A 17 -6.60 4.73 -13.70
CA ASN A 17 -6.19 5.19 -12.38
C ASN A 17 -7.14 6.27 -11.85
N GLY A 18 -6.90 6.71 -10.61
CA GLY A 18 -7.55 7.87 -10.03
C GLY A 18 -6.72 8.50 -8.92
N ALA A 19 -7.28 9.56 -8.33
CA ALA A 19 -6.84 10.19 -7.09
C ALA A 19 -7.89 9.96 -6.01
N ILE A 20 -7.50 10.13 -4.74
CA ILE A 20 -8.48 10.36 -3.66
C ILE A 20 -8.72 11.87 -3.49
N SER A 21 -9.93 12.27 -3.12
CA SER A 21 -10.30 13.69 -3.02
C SER A 21 -9.63 14.40 -1.84
N ASN A 22 -9.68 15.73 -1.83
CA ASN A 22 -9.21 16.53 -0.69
C ASN A 22 -9.99 16.21 0.59
N GLU A 23 -11.30 15.94 0.51
CA GLU A 23 -12.06 15.52 1.69
C GLU A 23 -11.57 14.17 2.22
N GLN A 24 -11.25 13.21 1.33
CA GLN A 24 -10.69 11.92 1.71
C GLN A 24 -9.28 12.05 2.30
N LEU A 25 -8.42 12.91 1.75
CA LEU A 25 -7.09 13.18 2.29
C LEU A 25 -7.17 13.78 3.70
N GLU A 26 -8.08 14.72 3.92
CA GLU A 26 -8.26 15.35 5.22
C GLU A 26 -8.85 14.39 6.26
N TRP A 27 -9.81 13.56 5.85
CA TRP A 27 -10.32 12.47 6.69
C TRP A 27 -9.19 11.49 7.06
N LEU A 28 -8.44 10.99 6.08
CA LEU A 28 -7.34 10.04 6.31
C LEU A 28 -6.30 10.61 7.27
N ARG A 29 -5.95 11.90 7.12
CA ARG A 29 -5.03 12.59 8.01
C ARG A 29 -5.53 12.58 9.45
N LYS A 30 -6.81 12.90 9.68
CA LYS A 30 -7.40 12.93 11.03
C LYS A 30 -7.43 11.55 11.67
N GLU A 31 -7.90 10.54 10.94
CA GLU A 31 -7.95 9.16 11.46
C GLU A 31 -6.56 8.66 11.85
N LEU A 32 -5.56 8.87 10.99
CA LEU A 32 -4.19 8.41 11.25
C LEU A 32 -3.50 9.17 12.38
N MET A 33 -3.80 10.46 12.55
CA MET A 33 -3.34 11.23 13.71
C MET A 33 -3.93 10.67 15.01
N MET A 34 -5.24 10.44 15.05
CA MET A 34 -5.93 9.89 16.23
C MET A 34 -5.42 8.48 16.58
N ALA A 35 -5.20 7.63 15.59
CA ALA A 35 -4.62 6.30 15.78
C ALA A 35 -3.19 6.39 16.34
N THR A 36 -2.38 7.33 15.84
CA THR A 36 -1.01 7.56 16.33
C THR A 36 -1.02 8.02 17.80
N GLU A 37 -1.91 8.96 18.16
CA GLU A 37 -2.08 9.45 19.54
C GLU A 37 -2.52 8.34 20.51
N GLN A 38 -3.28 7.36 20.01
CA GLN A 38 -3.77 6.21 20.78
C GLN A 38 -2.82 5.01 20.79
N ASN A 39 -1.64 5.13 20.15
CA ASN A 39 -0.69 4.04 19.96
C ASN A 39 -1.30 2.82 19.24
N GLU A 40 -2.09 3.06 18.21
CA GLU A 40 -2.67 2.02 17.37
C GLU A 40 -1.78 1.76 16.14
N ASN A 41 -1.69 0.50 15.74
CA ASN A 41 -1.04 0.11 14.48
C ASN A 41 -2.06 0.15 13.35
N VAL A 42 -1.75 0.82 12.24
CA VAL A 42 -2.68 0.95 11.13
C VAL A 42 -2.22 0.16 9.90
N ILE A 43 -3.12 -0.66 9.36
CA ILE A 43 -3.00 -1.31 8.06
C ILE A 43 -3.95 -0.60 7.10
N ILE A 44 -3.43 -0.08 6.00
CA ILE A 44 -4.25 0.57 4.97
C ILE A 44 -4.41 -0.38 3.78
N ILE A 45 -5.63 -0.42 3.23
CA ILE A 45 -5.92 -1.15 1.99
C ILE A 45 -6.46 -0.14 0.98
N GLY A 46 -5.84 -0.06 -0.19
CA GLY A 46 -6.27 0.79 -1.29
C GLY A 46 -6.00 0.12 -2.63
N HIS A 47 -6.83 0.37 -3.66
CA HIS A 47 -6.68 -0.36 -4.92
C HIS A 47 -5.37 0.00 -5.65
N ASN A 48 -5.12 1.30 -5.87
CA ASN A 48 -3.90 1.77 -6.51
C ASN A 48 -2.73 1.84 -5.51
N PRO A 49 -1.52 1.36 -5.88
CA PRO A 49 -0.33 1.55 -5.08
C PRO A 49 0.02 3.02 -4.90
N VAL A 50 0.70 3.33 -3.78
CA VAL A 50 1.13 4.69 -3.42
C VAL A 50 2.64 4.81 -3.21
N TYR A 51 3.40 3.77 -3.52
CA TYR A 51 4.84 3.74 -3.34
C TYR A 51 5.51 3.09 -4.54
N LEU A 52 6.27 3.87 -5.30
CA LEU A 52 6.85 3.45 -6.58
C LEU A 52 7.68 2.16 -6.48
N PRO A 53 8.59 1.97 -5.50
CA PRO A 53 9.38 0.75 -5.40
C PRO A 53 8.58 -0.54 -5.20
N ALA A 54 7.30 -0.44 -4.84
CA ALA A 54 6.38 -1.58 -4.75
C ALA A 54 5.55 -1.80 -6.03
N THR A 55 5.94 -1.20 -7.16
CA THR A 55 5.20 -1.31 -8.44
C THR A 55 6.13 -1.56 -9.62
N THR A 56 5.60 -2.13 -10.69
CA THR A 56 6.28 -2.32 -11.96
C THR A 56 6.04 -1.10 -12.86
N GLY A 57 7.04 -0.24 -12.99
CA GLY A 57 7.03 0.86 -13.96
C GLY A 57 6.13 2.06 -13.62
N GLY A 58 5.48 2.06 -12.46
CA GLY A 58 4.79 3.23 -11.89
C GLY A 58 3.51 3.68 -12.59
N SER A 59 3.12 3.04 -13.70
CA SER A 59 1.88 3.38 -14.44
C SER A 59 0.61 3.10 -13.64
N SER A 60 0.70 2.28 -12.61
CA SER A 60 -0.42 1.86 -11.74
C SER A 60 -0.60 2.75 -10.50
N LEU A 61 0.32 3.70 -10.26
CA LEU A 61 0.29 4.56 -9.08
C LEU A 61 -0.98 5.44 -9.06
N SER A 62 -1.46 5.71 -7.85
CA SER A 62 -2.47 6.77 -7.66
C SER A 62 -1.97 8.10 -8.22
N TRP A 63 -2.87 8.89 -8.82
CA TRP A 63 -2.54 10.21 -9.39
C TRP A 63 -1.86 11.12 -8.37
N ASN A 64 -2.38 11.15 -7.15
CA ASN A 64 -1.84 11.89 -6.01
C ASN A 64 -1.14 10.97 -4.99
N TYR A 65 -0.43 9.94 -5.46
CA TYR A 65 0.28 8.99 -4.58
C TYR A 65 1.20 9.68 -3.57
N ASN A 66 1.85 10.78 -3.96
CA ASN A 66 2.77 11.55 -3.11
C ASN A 66 2.04 12.18 -1.92
N GLU A 67 0.85 12.73 -2.12
CA GLU A 67 0.05 13.31 -1.03
C GLU A 67 -0.41 12.23 -0.05
N ILE A 68 -0.81 11.06 -0.57
CA ILE A 68 -1.19 9.92 0.27
C ILE A 68 0.03 9.44 1.06
N PHE A 69 1.14 9.17 0.37
CA PHE A 69 2.39 8.72 0.98
C PHE A 69 2.89 9.66 2.09
N ASP A 70 2.83 10.97 1.86
CA ASP A 70 3.20 11.97 2.85
C ASP A 70 2.35 11.90 4.13
N ILE A 71 1.06 11.60 4.01
CA ILE A 71 0.18 11.38 5.17
C ILE A 71 0.56 10.07 5.87
N LEU A 72 0.74 8.97 5.13
CA LEU A 72 1.10 7.67 5.73
C LEU A 72 2.42 7.74 6.50
N SER A 73 3.45 8.35 5.89
CA SER A 73 4.82 8.44 6.43
C SER A 73 4.90 9.15 7.80
N LYS A 74 3.93 10.00 8.13
CA LYS A 74 3.90 10.80 9.36
C LYS A 74 3.20 10.12 10.53
N ASN A 75 2.54 8.99 10.30
CA ASN A 75 1.65 8.36 11.27
C ASN A 75 2.03 6.89 11.56
N SER A 76 1.29 6.23 12.45
CA SER A 76 1.54 4.87 12.91
C SER A 76 1.13 3.75 11.94
N VAL A 77 1.29 3.98 10.63
CA VAL A 77 1.00 2.98 9.59
C VAL A 77 2.12 1.94 9.56
N VAL A 78 1.75 0.66 9.52
CA VAL A 78 2.70 -0.48 9.46
C VAL A 78 2.73 -1.13 8.08
N CYS A 79 1.60 -1.12 7.37
CA CYS A 79 1.46 -1.79 6.08
C CYS A 79 0.45 -1.06 5.18
N TYR A 80 0.77 -0.92 3.90
CA TYR A 80 -0.14 -0.51 2.83
C TYR A 80 -0.27 -1.67 1.84
N ILE A 81 -1.49 -2.20 1.68
CA ILE A 81 -1.78 -3.32 0.78
C ILE A 81 -2.58 -2.79 -0.40
N SER A 82 -2.12 -3.12 -1.60
CA SER A 82 -2.70 -2.70 -2.86
C SER A 82 -2.82 -3.83 -3.86
N GLY A 83 -3.48 -3.56 -4.99
CA GLY A 83 -3.48 -4.41 -6.16
C GLY A 83 -3.23 -3.53 -7.38
N HIS A 84 -4.11 -3.64 -8.38
CA HIS A 84 -4.14 -2.84 -9.61
C HIS A 84 -2.96 -3.10 -10.57
N ASP A 85 -1.75 -3.19 -10.03
CA ASP A 85 -0.58 -3.72 -10.71
C ASP A 85 -0.50 -5.23 -10.47
N HIS A 86 -0.71 -6.01 -11.53
CA HIS A 86 -0.83 -7.46 -11.44
C HIS A 86 0.51 -8.20 -11.36
N ASP A 87 1.63 -7.51 -11.58
CA ASP A 87 2.98 -8.11 -11.60
C ASP A 87 3.53 -8.40 -10.19
N CYS A 88 2.76 -8.07 -9.14
CA CYS A 88 3.17 -8.12 -7.74
C CYS A 88 4.31 -7.15 -7.40
N GLY A 89 4.36 -6.68 -6.15
CA GLY A 89 5.43 -5.81 -5.69
C GLY A 89 5.53 -5.75 -4.18
N TYR A 90 6.76 -5.58 -3.68
CA TYR A 90 7.01 -5.44 -2.25
C TYR A 90 8.22 -4.54 -2.01
N SER A 91 8.05 -3.55 -1.15
CA SER A 91 9.16 -2.74 -0.65
C SER A 91 8.83 -2.16 0.72
N VAL A 92 9.87 -1.91 1.51
CA VAL A 92 9.76 -1.18 2.79
C VAL A 92 10.29 0.22 2.59
N ASP A 93 9.54 1.23 3.04
CA ASP A 93 9.99 2.62 2.97
C ASP A 93 10.91 3.00 4.15
N GLN A 94 11.46 4.21 4.11
CA GLN A 94 12.38 4.72 5.13
C GLN A 94 11.73 4.89 6.52
N ARG A 95 10.40 4.85 6.62
CA ARG A 95 9.64 4.96 7.87
C ARG A 95 9.22 3.59 8.40
N GLY A 96 9.61 2.51 7.71
CA GLY A 96 9.29 1.13 8.07
C GLY A 96 7.89 0.72 7.64
N ILE A 97 7.21 1.43 6.74
CA ILE A 97 5.92 0.99 6.20
C ILE A 97 6.19 -0.05 5.13
N HIS A 98 5.54 -1.20 5.26
CA HIS A 98 5.58 -2.26 4.27
C HIS A 98 4.54 -1.96 3.18
N HIS A 99 4.98 -1.76 1.94
CA HIS A 99 4.10 -1.57 0.78
C HIS A 99 4.04 -2.87 0.00
N ILE A 100 2.85 -3.46 -0.08
CA ILE A 100 2.59 -4.73 -0.74
C ILE A 100 1.59 -4.49 -1.87
N THR A 101 1.90 -5.00 -3.04
CA THR A 101 1.06 -4.93 -4.23
C THR A 101 0.78 -6.37 -4.65
N MET A 102 -0.49 -6.76 -4.51
CA MET A 102 -0.96 -8.11 -4.70
C MET A 102 -1.17 -8.39 -6.20
N PRO A 103 -0.79 -9.57 -6.70
CA PRO A 103 -1.01 -9.94 -8.09
C PRO A 103 -2.50 -10.03 -8.42
N GLY A 104 -2.83 -9.82 -9.69
CA GLY A 104 -4.19 -10.00 -10.19
C GLY A 104 -4.55 -11.47 -10.29
N VAL A 105 -5.60 -11.90 -9.60
CA VAL A 105 -6.11 -13.30 -9.67
C VAL A 105 -6.48 -13.70 -11.11
N ILE A 106 -6.84 -12.74 -11.96
CA ILE A 106 -7.15 -12.97 -13.37
C ILE A 106 -5.96 -13.57 -14.16
N GLU A 107 -4.74 -13.19 -13.79
CA GLU A 107 -3.49 -13.68 -14.39
C GLU A 107 -2.85 -14.79 -13.55
N ASN A 108 -3.10 -14.76 -12.23
CA ASN A 108 -2.52 -15.69 -11.26
C ASN A 108 -3.63 -16.29 -10.36
N PRO A 109 -4.43 -17.26 -10.85
CA PRO A 109 -5.65 -17.74 -10.17
C PRO A 109 -5.45 -18.34 -8.78
N GLU A 110 -4.26 -18.84 -8.49
CA GLU A 110 -3.91 -19.49 -7.22
C GLU A 110 -3.35 -18.50 -6.18
N SER A 111 -3.26 -17.21 -6.53
CA SER A 111 -2.60 -16.20 -5.71
C SER A 111 -3.56 -15.57 -4.70
N TYR A 112 -3.29 -15.78 -3.41
CA TYR A 112 -3.95 -15.11 -2.29
C TYR A 112 -2.99 -15.06 -1.09
N ALA A 113 -3.35 -14.32 -0.03
CA ALA A 113 -2.59 -14.32 1.21
C ALA A 113 -3.48 -14.34 2.45
N VAL A 114 -2.91 -14.82 3.55
CA VAL A 114 -3.52 -14.83 4.89
C VAL A 114 -2.71 -13.94 5.82
N GLY A 115 -3.34 -12.92 6.38
CA GLY A 115 -2.76 -12.06 7.41
C GLY A 115 -3.04 -12.59 8.81
N MET A 116 -2.00 -12.71 9.63
CA MET A 116 -2.06 -13.10 11.03
C MET A 116 -1.47 -11.96 11.87
N LEU A 117 -2.27 -11.39 12.75
CA LEU A 117 -1.83 -10.34 13.66
C LEU A 117 -1.35 -10.98 14.97
N LEU A 118 -0.05 -10.86 15.23
CA LEU A 118 0.64 -11.37 16.42
C LEU A 118 0.94 -10.22 17.40
N GLU A 119 1.58 -10.54 18.53
CA GLU A 119 1.89 -9.56 19.58
C GLU A 119 2.75 -8.39 19.05
N ASP A 120 3.72 -8.67 18.19
CA ASP A 120 4.72 -7.69 17.73
C ASP A 120 4.80 -7.53 16.21
N SER A 121 3.96 -8.25 15.46
CA SER A 121 4.05 -8.30 14.00
C SER A 121 2.72 -8.63 13.33
N LEU A 122 2.53 -8.10 12.11
CA LEU A 122 1.60 -8.64 11.14
C LEU A 122 2.37 -9.59 10.23
N VAL A 123 2.02 -10.87 10.26
CA VAL A 123 2.58 -11.90 9.38
C VAL A 123 1.62 -12.15 8.23
N ILE A 124 2.07 -11.94 7.01
CA ILE A 124 1.33 -12.23 5.79
C ILE A 124 1.93 -13.49 5.18
N LYS A 125 1.11 -14.53 5.03
CA LYS A 125 1.46 -15.80 4.38
C LYS A 125 0.88 -15.85 2.99
N GLY A 126 1.75 -15.83 1.99
CA GLY A 126 1.37 -15.81 0.58
C GLY A 126 1.17 -17.20 -0.01
N ARG A 127 0.35 -17.28 -1.04
CA ARG A 127 0.19 -18.41 -1.94
C ARG A 127 0.31 -17.91 -3.38
N GLY A 128 0.80 -18.76 -4.28
CA GLY A 128 1.08 -18.38 -5.66
C GLY A 128 2.29 -17.45 -5.70
N ASP A 129 2.14 -16.30 -6.34
CA ASP A 129 3.23 -15.33 -6.57
C ASP A 129 3.39 -14.29 -5.46
N ILE A 130 2.68 -14.49 -4.34
CA ILE A 130 2.78 -13.60 -3.18
C ILE A 130 3.83 -14.14 -2.21
N PHE A 131 4.80 -13.29 -1.86
CA PHE A 131 5.81 -13.61 -0.86
C PHE A 131 5.25 -13.58 0.56
N ASP A 132 5.86 -14.37 1.45
CA ASP A 132 5.68 -14.21 2.88
C ASP A 132 6.29 -12.87 3.33
N VAL A 133 5.53 -12.09 4.10
CA VAL A 133 5.97 -10.80 4.64
C VAL A 133 5.77 -10.80 6.15
N ASN A 134 6.78 -10.32 6.87
CA ASN A 134 6.67 -10.00 8.29
C ASN A 134 6.78 -8.49 8.46
N CYS A 135 5.68 -7.85 8.86
CA CYS A 135 5.60 -6.42 9.10
C CYS A 135 5.66 -6.16 10.62
N PRO A 136 6.78 -5.67 11.19
CA PRO A 136 6.83 -5.35 12.60
C PRO A 136 5.79 -4.29 12.98
N LEU A 137 5.11 -4.49 14.11
CA LEU A 137 4.21 -3.49 14.67
C LEU A 137 5.02 -2.37 15.31
N ARG A 138 4.48 -1.15 15.27
CA ARG A 138 5.03 0.01 15.99
C ARG A 138 4.73 -0.08 17.48
N PHE A 139 3.60 -0.67 17.83
CA PHE A 139 3.16 -0.86 19.20
C PHE A 139 2.80 -2.31 19.42
N LYS A 140 3.32 -2.93 20.48
CA LYS A 140 2.95 -4.30 20.81
C LYS A 140 1.49 -4.40 21.21
N LEU A 141 0.80 -5.44 20.76
CA LEU A 141 -0.54 -5.74 21.21
C LEU A 141 -0.50 -6.29 22.64
N LYS A 142 -1.49 -5.90 23.44
CA LYS A 142 -1.71 -6.47 24.76
C LYS A 142 -2.62 -7.68 24.57
N CYS A 143 -2.03 -8.85 24.38
CA CYS A 143 -2.74 -10.13 24.35
C CYS A 143 -3.14 -10.55 25.77
#